data_AF-A0A838WZ36-F1
#
_entry.id   AF-A0A838WZ36-F1
#
_cell.length_a   1.000
_cell.length_b   1.000
_cell.length_c   1.000
_cell.angle_alpha   90.00
_cell.angle_beta   90.00
_cell.angle_gamma   90.00
#
_symmetry.space_group_name_H-M   'P 1'
#
loop_
_entity.id
_entity.type
_entity.pdbx_description
1 polymer ?
#
loop_
_entity_poly.entity_id
_entity_poly.type
_entity_poly.pdbx_seq_one_letter_code
_entity_poly.pdbx_strand_id
1 'polypeptide(L)' 'IVEGINNKLKLIKRLGYGFRNFNNFRLRSLLHWHFSINCP' A
#
# COMPACT_ATOMS: atom_id res chain seq x y z
N ILE A 1 15.80 -1.04 -1.39
CA ILE A 1 14.58 -1.34 -2.18
C ILE A 1 13.54 -2.09 -1.34
N VAL A 2 13.87 -3.28 -0.80
CA VAL A 2 12.96 -4.08 0.06
C VAL A 2 12.46 -3.34 1.30
N GLU A 3 13.31 -2.55 1.96
CA GLU A 3 12.93 -1.82 3.17
C GLU A 3 11.90 -0.71 2.92
N GLY A 4 12.02 -0.01 1.80
CA GLY A 4 11.06 1.01 1.37
C GLY A 4 9.68 0.42 1.05
N ILE A 5 9.66 -0.77 0.44
CA ILE A 5 8.42 -1.54 0.21
C ILE A 5 7.74 -1.85 1.55
N ASN A 6 8.51 -2.33 2.52
CA ASN A 6 7.99 -2.77 3.80
C ASN A 6 7.46 -1.59 4.66
N ASN A 7 8.12 -0.42 4.60
CA ASN A 7 7.64 0.80 5.27
C ASN A 7 6.32 1.31 4.67
N LYS A 8 6.16 1.31 3.34
CA LYS A 8 4.90 1.68 2.67
C LYS A 8 3.77 0.72 3.05
N LEU A 9 4.05 -0.59 3.08
CA LEU A 9 3.06 -1.59 3.52
C LEU A 9 2.67 -1.42 4.99
N LYS A 10 3.61 -1.09 5.89
CA LYS A 10 3.30 -0.76 7.30
C LYS A 10 2.38 0.46 7.42
N LEU A 11 2.60 1.48 6.60
CA LEU A 11 1.80 2.71 6.62
C LEU A 11 0.36 2.44 6.14
N ILE A 12 0.21 1.66 5.06
CA ILE A 12 -1.10 1.21 4.57
C ILE A 12 -1.83 0.42 5.65
N LYS A 13 -1.14 -0.52 6.33
CA LYS A 13 -1.66 -1.32 7.45
C LYS A 13 -2.16 -0.45 8.61
N ARG A 14 -1.41 0.58 9.02
CA ARG A 14 -1.82 1.51 10.09
C ARG A 14 -3.06 2.32 9.73
N LEU A 15 -3.13 2.83 8.50
CA LEU A 15 -4.29 3.58 8.00
C LEU A 15 -5.51 2.69 7.66
N GLY A 16 -5.42 1.38 7.91
CA GLY A 16 -6.45 0.41 7.59
C GLY A 16 -7.46 0.13 8.69
N TYR A 17 -7.21 0.58 9.93
CA TYR A 17 -8.02 0.33 11.14
C TYR A 17 -8.81 -0.99 11.13
N GLY A 18 -8.15 -2.09 10.74
CA GLY A 18 -8.79 -3.38 10.48
C GLY A 18 -9.25 -3.54 9.04
N PHE A 19 -8.32 -3.90 8.15
CA PHE A 19 -8.67 -4.48 6.85
C PHE A 19 -9.33 -5.85 7.03
N ARG A 20 -10.58 -5.89 7.51
CA ARG A 20 -11.41 -7.11 7.53
C ARG A 20 -11.64 -7.65 6.12
N ASN A 21 -11.47 -6.79 5.12
CA ASN A 21 -11.49 -7.14 3.70
C ASN A 21 -10.08 -7.02 3.10
N PHE A 22 -9.44 -8.17 2.85
CA PHE A 22 -8.13 -8.25 2.21
C PHE A 22 -8.08 -7.59 0.83
N ASN A 23 -9.21 -7.55 0.10
CA ASN A 23 -9.26 -6.91 -1.22
C ASN A 23 -8.97 -5.41 -1.14
N ASN A 24 -9.39 -4.73 -0.07
CA ASN A 24 -9.10 -3.30 0.12
C ASN A 24 -7.62 -3.06 0.45
N PHE A 25 -6.99 -3.98 1.19
CA PHE A 25 -5.54 -3.93 1.45
C PHE A 25 -4.75 -4.14 0.15
N ARG A 26 -5.15 -5.13 -0.66
CA ARG A 26 -4.53 -5.43 -1.95
C ARG A 26 -4.67 -4.26 -2.93
N LEU A 27 -5.86 -3.66 -3.05
CA LEU A 27 -6.11 -2.53 -3.93
C LEU A 27 -5.29 -1.29 -3.52
N ARG A 28 -5.28 -0.92 -2.23
CA ARG A 28 -4.47 0.22 -1.73
C ARG A 28 -2.97 -0.01 -1.93
N SER A 29 -2.51 -1.25 -1.74
CA SER A 29 -1.12 -1.59 -2.01
C SER A 29 -0.80 -1.40 -3.49
N LEU A 30 -1.57 -2.03 -4.40
CA LEU A 30 -1.33 -1.95 -5.84
C LEU A 30 -1.43 -0.52 -6.39
N LEU A 31 -2.43 0.26 -5.97
CA LEU A 31 -2.58 1.66 -6.38
C LEU A 31 -1.36 2.50 -5.97
N HIS A 32 -0.84 2.28 -4.77
CA HIS A 32 0.34 3.00 -4.28
C HIS A 32 1.60 2.72 -5.10
N TRP A 33 1.72 1.54 -5.71
CA TRP A 33 2.83 1.18 -6.59
C TRP A 33 2.58 1.64 -8.04
N HIS A 34 1.34 1.57 -8.53
CA HIS A 34 1.00 1.89 -9.91
C HIS A 34 0.94 3.41 -10.17
N PHE A 35 0.46 4.21 -9.22
CA PHE A 35 0.52 5.67 -9.31
C PHE A 35 1.93 6.25 -9.15
N SER A 36 2.89 5.46 -8.63
CA SER A 36 4.29 5.87 -8.58
C SER A 36 4.97 5.86 -9.96
N ILE A 37 4.32 5.28 -10.99
CA ILE A 37 4.84 5.21 -12.37
C ILE A 37 4.39 6.41 -13.22
N ASN A 38 3.39 7.18 -12.78
CA ASN A 38 2.80 8.28 -13.57
C ASN A 38 2.76 9.62 -12.83
N CYS A 39 3.84 9.98 -12.12
CA CYS A 39 4.07 11.36 -11.71
C CYS A 39 5.34 11.85 -12.42
N PRO A 40 5.33 12.99 -13.14
CA PRO A 40 6.56 13.63 -13.61
C PRO A 40 7.49 14.02 -12.45
#